data_AF-D8LV75-F1
#
_entry.id   AF-D8LV75-F1
#
_cell.length_a   1.000
_cell.length_b   1.000
_cell.length_c   1.000
_cell.angle_alpha   90.00
_cell.angle_beta   90.00
_cell.angle_gamma   90.00
#
_symmetry.space_group_name_H-M   'P 1'
#
loop_
_entity.id
_entity.type
_entity.pdbx_description
1 polymer ?
#
loop_
_entity_poly.entity_id
_entity_poly.type
_entity_poly.pdbx_seq_one_letter_code
_entity_poly.pdbx_strand_id
1 'polypeptide(L)'
;MNTGTVEDFTMRGISDLHDRLVRTPLPAIETFREDPLRLLRAVRFATRFDCSIDPSIFEAARIPEIEHFLSIKVSRERIGIEFLKMAQFRHFDRALHELSNMAILNSLFHIEGDLTFYMKNQKLRSMEEFGRQLFLCWVPEVGKRRKREM
;
A
#
# COMPACT_ATOMS: atom_id res chain seq x y z
N MET A 1 12.69 -6.20 -30.13
CA MET A 1 11.90 -7.16 -30.92
C MET A 1 10.86 -7.74 -29.98
N ASN A 2 9.58 -7.77 -30.36
CA ASN A 2 8.55 -8.49 -29.62
C ASN A 2 8.43 -9.88 -30.25
N THR A 3 9.11 -10.86 -29.68
CA THR A 3 9.17 -12.25 -30.17
C THR A 3 7.88 -13.04 -29.88
N GLY A 4 6.97 -12.50 -29.07
CA GLY A 4 5.77 -13.22 -28.61
C GLY A 4 6.09 -14.37 -27.63
N THR A 5 7.33 -14.47 -27.15
CA THR A 5 7.77 -15.50 -26.20
C THR A 5 7.72 -14.97 -24.77
N VAL A 6 7.38 -15.83 -23.81
CA VAL A 6 7.39 -15.50 -22.37
C VAL A 6 8.77 -15.78 -21.80
N GLU A 7 9.36 -14.79 -21.15
CA GLU A 7 10.63 -14.91 -20.42
C GLU A 7 10.37 -14.85 -18.91
N ASP A 8 10.61 -15.96 -18.20
CA ASP A 8 10.45 -16.03 -16.74
C ASP A 8 11.82 -16.23 -16.05
N PHE A 9 12.51 -15.13 -15.80
CA PHE A 9 13.81 -15.13 -15.10
C PHE A 9 13.74 -15.56 -13.64
N THR A 10 12.54 -15.57 -13.05
CA THR A 10 12.36 -16.00 -11.66
C THR A 10 12.18 -17.52 -11.54
N MET A 11 11.91 -18.20 -12.66
CA MET A 11 11.51 -19.61 -12.75
C MET A 11 10.28 -19.96 -11.91
N ARG A 12 9.57 -18.96 -11.38
CA ARG A 12 8.44 -19.09 -10.45
C ARG A 12 7.26 -18.21 -10.88
N GLY A 13 7.45 -17.28 -11.82
CA GLY A 13 6.43 -16.31 -12.21
C GLY A 13 5.21 -16.99 -12.82
N ILE A 14 5.42 -17.99 -13.67
CA ILE A 14 4.31 -18.75 -14.28
C ILE A 14 3.55 -19.57 -13.22
N SER A 15 4.26 -20.24 -12.30
CA SER A 15 3.60 -20.99 -11.21
C SER A 15 2.87 -20.07 -10.25
N ASP A 16 3.47 -18.94 -9.87
CA ASP A 16 2.88 -17.97 -8.94
C ASP A 16 1.63 -17.31 -9.55
N LEU A 17 1.59 -17.11 -10.87
CA LEU A 17 0.39 -16.67 -11.58
C LEU A 17 -0.72 -17.73 -11.55
N HIS A 18 -0.38 -18.99 -11.77
CA HIS A 18 -1.33 -20.11 -11.69
C HIS A 18 -1.89 -20.26 -10.27
N ASP A 19 -1.03 -20.18 -9.27
CA ASP A 19 -1.36 -20.40 -7.85
C ASP A 19 -1.95 -19.14 -7.18
N ARG A 20 -2.06 -18.03 -7.94
CA ARG A 20 -2.49 -16.72 -7.45
C ARG A 20 -1.72 -16.32 -6.20
N LEU A 21 -0.40 -16.28 -6.31
CA LEU A 21 0.51 -15.96 -5.22
C LEU A 21 1.27 -14.67 -5.54
N VAL A 22 1.20 -13.70 -4.62
CA VAL A 22 2.05 -12.52 -4.66
C VAL A 22 3.33 -12.82 -3.91
N ARG A 23 4.44 -12.89 -4.65
CA ARG A 23 5.78 -13.10 -4.14
C ARG A 23 6.75 -12.05 -4.69
N THR A 24 7.78 -11.72 -3.93
CA THR A 24 8.89 -10.87 -4.41
C THR A 24 9.86 -11.68 -5.28
N PRO A 25 10.40 -11.11 -6.37
CA PRO A 25 11.39 -11.80 -7.21
C PRO A 25 12.67 -12.18 -6.45
N LEU A 26 13.13 -11.25 -5.59
CA LEU A 26 14.26 -11.40 -4.66
C LEU A 26 13.74 -11.67 -3.23
N PRO A 27 14.61 -12.02 -2.26
CA PRO A 27 14.20 -12.10 -0.86
C PRO A 27 13.44 -10.84 -0.41
N ALA A 28 12.36 -11.04 0.34
CA ALA A 28 11.43 -9.97 0.72
C ALA A 28 12.15 -8.83 1.48
N ILE A 29 13.05 -9.18 2.40
CA ILE A 29 13.86 -8.23 3.17
C ILE A 29 14.68 -7.33 2.23
N GLU A 30 15.45 -7.91 1.31
CA GLU A 30 16.26 -7.15 0.35
C GLU A 30 15.39 -6.24 -0.52
N THR A 31 14.28 -6.78 -1.04
CA THR A 31 13.32 -6.07 -1.87
C THR A 31 12.77 -4.82 -1.18
N PHE A 32 12.44 -4.92 0.11
CA PHE A 32 11.86 -3.83 0.89
C PHE A 32 12.91 -2.89 1.48
N ARG A 33 14.15 -3.35 1.70
CA ARG A 33 15.27 -2.45 2.01
C ARG A 33 15.53 -1.46 0.88
N GLU A 34 15.41 -1.90 -0.37
CA GLU A 34 15.55 -1.04 -1.55
C GLU A 34 14.38 -0.06 -1.72
N ASP A 35 13.14 -0.57 -1.74
CA ASP A 35 11.93 0.25 -1.90
C ASP A 35 10.78 -0.29 -1.02
N PRO A 36 10.58 0.27 0.18
CA PRO A 36 9.54 -0.17 1.10
C PRO A 36 8.12 0.01 0.55
N LEU A 37 7.90 0.87 -0.44
CA LEU A 37 6.58 1.03 -1.08
C LEU A 37 6.11 -0.28 -1.74
N ARG A 38 7.04 -1.20 -2.05
CA ARG A 38 6.72 -2.52 -2.61
C ARG A 38 5.85 -3.36 -1.66
N LEU A 39 5.86 -3.12 -0.34
CA LEU A 39 4.93 -3.74 0.61
C LEU A 39 3.46 -3.37 0.30
N LEU A 40 3.18 -2.08 0.20
CA LEU A 40 1.85 -1.56 -0.16
C LEU A 40 1.41 -2.07 -1.53
N ARG A 41 2.35 -2.15 -2.49
CA ARG A 41 2.07 -2.70 -3.82
C ARG A 41 1.73 -4.19 -3.77
N ALA A 42 2.41 -4.98 -2.93
CA ALA A 42 2.12 -6.39 -2.75
C ALA A 42 0.68 -6.60 -2.22
N VAL A 43 0.29 -5.85 -1.18
CA VAL A 43 -1.08 -5.87 -0.65
C VAL A 43 -2.10 -5.43 -1.71
N ARG A 44 -1.78 -4.37 -2.48
CA ARG A 44 -2.65 -3.93 -3.56
C ARG A 44 -2.85 -4.99 -4.64
N PHE A 45 -1.78 -5.69 -5.04
CA PHE A 45 -1.90 -6.73 -6.05
C PHE A 45 -2.67 -7.94 -5.52
N ALA A 46 -2.42 -8.33 -4.27
CA ALA A 46 -3.13 -9.44 -3.62
C ALA A 46 -4.63 -9.18 -3.56
N THR A 47 -5.03 -7.97 -3.17
CA THR A 47 -6.44 -7.59 -3.03
C THR A 47 -7.12 -7.35 -4.38
N ARG A 48 -6.42 -6.74 -5.34
CA ARG A 48 -6.94 -6.50 -6.69
C ARG A 48 -7.19 -7.78 -7.47
N PHE A 49 -6.27 -8.73 -7.40
CA PHE A 49 -6.28 -9.95 -8.21
C PHE A 49 -6.74 -11.20 -7.44
N ASP A 50 -7.19 -11.02 -6.20
CA ASP A 50 -7.62 -12.10 -5.31
C ASP A 50 -6.53 -13.18 -5.16
N CYS A 51 -5.31 -12.72 -4.93
CA CYS A 51 -4.13 -13.57 -4.70
C CYS A 51 -3.84 -13.71 -3.20
N SER A 52 -3.21 -14.81 -2.83
CA SER A 52 -2.54 -14.97 -1.53
C SER A 52 -1.22 -14.19 -1.50
N ILE A 53 -0.71 -13.87 -0.32
CA ILE A 53 0.59 -13.20 -0.14
C ILE A 53 1.57 -14.22 0.43
N ASP A 54 2.77 -14.29 -0.15
CA ASP A 54 3.82 -15.18 0.34
C ASP A 54 4.19 -14.85 1.81
N PRO A 55 4.28 -15.85 2.70
CA PRO A 55 4.55 -15.64 4.12
C PRO A 55 5.80 -14.80 4.41
N SER A 56 6.84 -14.91 3.57
CA SER A 56 8.09 -14.15 3.74
C SER A 56 7.87 -12.62 3.68
N ILE A 57 6.81 -12.16 3.03
CA ILE A 57 6.46 -10.74 2.96
C ILE A 57 5.97 -10.24 4.33
N PHE A 58 5.16 -11.04 5.04
CA PHE A 58 4.70 -10.69 6.38
C PHE A 58 5.85 -10.68 7.38
N GLU A 59 6.71 -11.71 7.32
CA GLU A 59 7.89 -11.78 8.18
C GLU A 59 8.82 -10.59 7.94
N ALA A 60 9.07 -10.21 6.68
CA ALA A 60 9.88 -9.05 6.38
C ALA A 60 9.22 -7.73 6.82
N ALA A 61 7.90 -7.58 6.67
CA ALA A 61 7.17 -6.38 7.07
C ALA A 61 7.26 -6.10 8.58
N ARG A 62 7.31 -7.17 9.39
CA ARG A 62 7.39 -7.09 10.86
C ARG A 62 8.80 -6.77 11.39
N ILE A 63 9.81 -6.69 10.52
CA ILE A 63 11.16 -6.31 10.92
C ILE A 63 11.19 -4.80 11.19
N PRO A 64 11.61 -4.34 12.40
CA PRO A 64 11.62 -2.91 12.75
C PRO A 64 12.40 -2.02 11.78
N GLU A 65 13.47 -2.55 11.17
CA GLU A 65 14.24 -1.85 10.14
C GLU A 65 13.40 -1.54 8.89
N ILE A 66 12.56 -2.48 8.45
CA ILE A 66 11.70 -2.30 7.26
C ILE A 66 10.61 -1.28 7.57
N GLU A 67 10.03 -1.34 8.76
CA GLU A 67 9.07 -0.34 9.24
C GLU A 67 9.70 1.06 9.27
N HIS A 68 10.91 1.16 9.83
CA HIS A 68 11.67 2.41 9.85
C HIS A 68 11.94 2.93 8.43
N PHE A 69 12.38 2.08 7.50
CA PHE A 69 12.58 2.46 6.10
C PHE A 69 11.30 2.90 5.41
N LEU A 70 10.16 2.26 5.69
CA LEU A 70 8.87 2.71 5.18
C LEU A 70 8.55 4.14 5.64
N SER A 71 8.89 4.48 6.90
CA SER A 71 8.65 5.81 7.46
C SER A 71 9.56 6.92 6.87
N ILE A 72 10.82 6.59 6.53
CA ILE A 72 11.80 7.59 6.08
C ILE A 72 12.02 7.64 4.56
N LYS A 73 11.87 6.51 3.84
CA LYS A 73 12.18 6.42 2.40
C LYS A 73 10.95 6.64 1.50
N VAL A 74 9.74 6.52 2.05
CA VAL A 74 8.51 6.61 1.27
C VAL A 74 7.70 7.81 1.71
N SER A 75 7.45 8.72 0.77
CA SER A 75 6.66 9.92 1.08
C SER A 75 5.19 9.60 1.30
N ARG A 76 4.57 10.36 2.23
CA ARG A 76 3.24 10.99 2.09
C ARG A 76 2.40 10.54 0.91
N GLU A 77 2.66 11.26 -0.16
CA GLU A 77 1.93 11.23 -1.40
C GLU A 77 2.00 9.85 -2.04
N ARG A 78 3.16 9.17 -1.96
CA ARG A 78 3.31 7.82 -2.52
C ARG A 78 2.50 6.79 -1.73
N ILE A 79 2.46 6.85 -0.40
CA ILE A 79 1.60 5.94 0.38
C ILE A 79 0.13 6.25 0.11
N GLY A 80 -0.25 7.53 0.09
CA GLY A 80 -1.62 7.96 -0.21
C GLY A 80 -2.10 7.49 -1.59
N ILE A 81 -1.26 7.61 -2.62
CA ILE A 81 -1.58 7.12 -3.98
C ILE A 81 -1.80 5.61 -3.99
N GLU A 82 -0.92 4.82 -3.36
CA GLU A 82 -1.10 3.36 -3.32
C GLU A 82 -2.32 2.95 -2.48
N PHE A 83 -2.57 3.65 -1.38
CA PHE A 83 -3.76 3.42 -0.54
C PHE A 83 -5.06 3.74 -1.27
N LEU A 84 -5.15 4.88 -1.95
CA LEU A 84 -6.33 5.25 -2.75
C LEU A 84 -6.57 4.25 -3.88
N LYS A 85 -5.51 3.74 -4.52
CA LYS A 85 -5.66 2.67 -5.51
C LYS A 85 -6.22 1.39 -4.89
N MET A 86 -5.81 1.03 -3.67
CA MET A 86 -6.38 -0.12 -2.96
C MET A 86 -7.87 0.08 -2.66
N ALA A 87 -8.24 1.29 -2.22
CA ALA A 87 -9.63 1.65 -1.88
C ALA A 87 -10.61 1.63 -3.06
N GLN A 88 -10.11 1.67 -4.31
CA GLN A 88 -10.94 1.56 -5.51
C GLN A 88 -11.47 0.15 -5.78
N PHE A 89 -10.97 -0.87 -5.08
CA PHE A 89 -11.36 -2.26 -5.31
C PHE A 89 -12.38 -2.77 -4.26
N ARG A 90 -13.18 -3.76 -4.67
CA ARG A 90 -14.27 -4.32 -3.86
C ARG A 90 -13.80 -4.93 -2.54
N HIS A 91 -12.56 -5.40 -2.47
CA HIS A 91 -11.96 -6.10 -1.32
C HIS A 91 -11.00 -5.22 -0.52
N PHE A 92 -11.39 -3.96 -0.28
CA PHE A 92 -10.58 -3.03 0.49
C PHE A 92 -10.50 -3.40 1.97
N ASP A 93 -11.54 -4.02 2.52
CA ASP A 93 -11.56 -4.62 3.85
C ASP A 93 -10.43 -5.64 4.04
N ARG A 94 -10.23 -6.51 3.04
CA ARG A 94 -9.11 -7.45 3.02
C ARG A 94 -7.78 -6.73 3.00
N ALA A 95 -7.65 -5.64 2.23
CA ALA A 95 -6.42 -4.85 2.20
C ALA A 95 -6.06 -4.30 3.59
N LEU A 96 -7.04 -3.75 4.31
CA LEU A 96 -6.84 -3.25 5.68
C LEU A 96 -6.44 -4.38 6.63
N HIS A 97 -7.05 -5.56 6.50
CA HIS A 97 -6.69 -6.73 7.28
C HIS A 97 -5.24 -7.16 7.05
N GLU A 98 -4.76 -7.22 5.79
CA GLU A 98 -3.37 -7.57 5.52
C GLU A 98 -2.39 -6.52 6.04
N LEU A 99 -2.69 -5.22 5.90
CA LEU A 99 -1.87 -4.14 6.45
C LEU A 99 -1.79 -4.21 7.98
N SER A 100 -2.88 -4.61 8.64
CA SER A 100 -2.92 -4.86 10.08
C SER A 100 -2.04 -6.05 10.47
N ASN A 101 -2.14 -7.17 9.74
CA ASN A 101 -1.32 -8.36 9.98
C ASN A 101 0.19 -8.10 9.79
N MET A 102 0.53 -7.15 8.92
CA MET A 102 1.91 -6.68 8.71
C MET A 102 2.40 -5.72 9.80
N ALA A 103 1.55 -5.27 10.71
CA ALA A 103 1.84 -4.30 11.78
C ALA A 103 2.35 -2.93 11.29
N ILE A 104 2.02 -2.53 10.06
CA ILE A 104 2.51 -1.28 9.45
C ILE A 104 1.49 -0.12 9.47
N LEU A 105 0.28 -0.34 9.99
CA LEU A 105 -0.77 0.68 10.01
C LEU A 105 -0.35 1.96 10.75
N ASN A 106 0.36 1.84 11.86
CA ASN A 106 0.85 3.01 12.60
C ASN A 106 1.90 3.78 11.79
N SER A 107 2.79 3.08 11.09
CA SER A 107 3.79 3.69 10.21
C SER A 107 3.13 4.42 9.03
N LEU A 108 2.00 3.90 8.51
CA LEU A 108 1.23 4.54 7.43
C LEU A 108 0.41 5.76 7.87
N PHE A 109 -0.29 5.67 9.00
CA PHE A 109 -1.29 6.69 9.40
C PHE A 109 -0.93 7.49 10.65
N HIS A 110 0.10 7.09 11.39
CA HIS A 110 0.53 7.67 12.67
C HIS A 110 -0.63 7.72 13.67
N ILE A 111 -1.25 6.56 13.90
CA ILE A 111 -2.45 6.41 14.73
C ILE A 111 -2.14 6.72 16.20
N GLU A 112 -0.94 6.37 16.67
CA GLU A 112 -0.56 6.47 18.11
C GLU A 112 0.57 7.48 18.39
N GLY A 113 0.92 8.37 17.45
CA GLY A 113 2.15 9.18 17.49
C GLY A 113 1.97 10.70 17.66
N ASP A 114 2.97 11.33 18.29
CA ASP A 114 3.16 12.79 18.35
C ASP A 114 3.42 13.36 16.94
N LEU A 115 2.49 14.20 16.46
CA LEU A 115 2.56 14.90 15.18
C LEU A 115 3.76 15.88 15.08
N THR A 116 4.48 16.14 16.16
CA THR A 116 5.63 17.06 16.16
C THR A 116 6.78 16.56 15.27
N PHE A 117 7.05 15.24 15.25
CA PHE A 117 8.05 14.66 14.31
C PHE A 117 7.54 14.70 12.86
N TYR A 118 6.22 14.51 12.69
CA TYR A 118 5.53 14.61 11.42
C TYR A 118 5.65 16.01 10.79
N MET A 119 5.50 17.06 11.61
CA MET A 119 5.61 18.46 11.18
C MET A 119 7.06 18.89 10.92
N LYS A 120 8.05 18.34 11.62
CA LYS A 120 9.47 18.70 11.47
C LYS A 120 10.10 18.18 10.17
N ASN A 121 9.66 17.04 9.66
CA ASN A 121 10.30 16.38 8.52
C ASN A 121 9.65 16.68 7.15
N GLN A 122 8.49 17.36 7.12
CA GLN A 122 7.99 17.94 5.88
C GLN A 122 8.56 19.35 5.70
N LYS A 123 9.21 19.61 4.56
CA LYS A 123 9.48 20.99 4.10
C LYS A 123 8.19 21.79 4.22
N LEU A 124 8.21 22.81 5.10
CA LEU A 124 7.17 23.79 5.38
C LEU A 124 6.07 23.86 4.31
N ARG A 125 5.00 23.07 4.50
CA ARG A 125 3.70 23.34 3.89
C ARG A 125 2.81 23.94 4.96
N SER A 126 2.02 24.94 4.59
CA SER A 126 1.15 25.63 5.55
C SER A 126 0.08 24.66 6.09
N MET A 127 -0.44 24.93 7.29
CA MET A 127 -1.54 24.16 7.88
C MET A 127 -2.77 24.10 6.94
N GLU A 128 -2.97 25.13 6.11
CA GLU A 128 -4.03 25.18 5.09
C GLU A 128 -3.74 24.27 3.89
N GLU A 129 -2.50 24.20 3.40
CA GLU A 129 -2.11 23.24 2.36
C GLU A 129 -2.22 21.80 2.85
N PHE A 130 -1.86 21.58 4.11
CA PHE A 130 -2.01 20.29 4.78
C PHE A 130 -3.48 19.89 4.94
N GLY A 131 -4.35 20.79 5.39
CA GLY A 131 -5.80 20.56 5.52
C GLY A 131 -6.50 20.28 4.18
N ARG A 132 -6.03 20.90 3.08
CA ARG A 132 -6.57 20.64 1.73
C ARG A 132 -6.08 19.32 1.13
N GLN A 133 -4.96 18.77 1.59
CA GLN A 133 -4.35 17.53 1.09
C GLN A 133 -4.37 16.38 2.11
N LEU A 134 -5.05 16.54 3.25
CA LEU A 134 -5.46 15.46 4.14
C LEU A 134 -6.50 14.60 3.40
N PHE A 135 -6.01 13.79 2.47
CA PHE A 135 -6.71 12.69 1.80
C PHE A 135 -7.00 11.55 2.79
N LEU A 136 -7.60 11.86 3.95
CA LEU A 136 -8.11 10.82 4.85
C LEU A 136 -9.60 10.55 4.67
N CYS A 137 -10.36 11.41 4.00
CA CYS A 137 -11.62 11.08 3.32
C CYS A 137 -12.26 12.38 2.80
N TRP A 138 -12.28 12.61 1.49
CA TRP A 138 -13.45 13.28 0.92
C TRP A 138 -14.39 12.18 0.47
N VAL A 139 -15.36 11.85 1.32
CA VAL A 139 -16.52 11.06 0.90
C VAL A 139 -17.35 12.02 0.04
N PRO A 140 -17.56 11.76 -1.26
CA PRO A 140 -18.49 12.57 -2.03
C PRO A 140 -19.84 12.56 -1.31
N GLU A 141 -20.46 13.73 -1.13
CA GLU A 141 -21.85 13.76 -0.68
C GLU A 141 -22.66 12.91 -1.66
N VAL A 142 -23.19 11.79 -1.17
CA VAL A 142 -24.17 11.01 -1.90
C VAL A 142 -25.40 11.89 -1.98
N GLY A 143 -25.52 12.62 -3.09
CA GLY A 143 -26.65 13.49 -3.35
C GLY A 143 -27.93 12.71 -3.08
N LYS A 144 -28.75 13.22 -2.16
CA LYS A 144 -30.08 12.68 -1.89
C LYS A 144 -30.77 12.48 -3.23
N ARG A 145 -31.05 11.22 -3.60
CA ARG A 145 -31.94 10.91 -4.73
C ARG A 145 -33.21 11.73 -4.50
N ARG A 146 -33.40 12.78 -5.29
CA ARG A 146 -34.71 13.41 -5.43
C ARG A 146 -35.65 12.29 -5.86
N LYS A 147 -36.61 11.95 -4.98
CA LYS A 147 -37.79 11.19 -5.40
C LYS A 147 -38.38 11.97 -6.57
N ARG A 148 -38.44 11.35 -7.75
CA ARG A 148 -39.35 11.81 -8.80
C ARG A 148 -40.74 11.51 -8.27
N GLU A 149 -41.43 12.53 -7.79
CA GLU A 149 -42.89 12.49 -7.65
C GLU A 149 -43.48 12.49 -9.06
N MET A 150 -44.48 11.64 -9.23
CA MET A 150 -45.29 11.47 -10.44
C MET A 150 -46.52 12.36 -10.33
#